data_AF-A0A726IQT7-F1
#
_entry.id   AF-A0A726IQT7-F1
#
_cell.length_a   1.000
_cell.length_b   1.000
_cell.length_c   1.000
_cell.angle_alpha   90.00
_cell.angle_beta   90.00
_cell.angle_gamma   90.00
#
_symmetry.space_group_name_H-M   'P 1'
#
loop_
_entity.id
_entity.type
_entity.pdbx_description
1 polymer ?
#
loop_
_entity_poly.entity_id
_entity_poly.type
_entity_poly.pdbx_seq_one_letter_code
_entity_poly.pdbx_strand_id
1 'polypeptide(L)'
;YFLKHTSYSIDEAQELLETLEYQDAPISEKDPCNIHMIPTKRMEERFKATKLNGSRSDAGKEFELKCHSNGYAGHKDVYGRIMIHLPANTITTGCNNPSKGRFIHPWENHGITLRHAARLQTFPDDYIFCGNATAQARQIGNAVPPMLGTILINALLNIITPNR
;
A
#
# COMPACT_ATOMS: atom_id res chain seq x y z
N TYR A 1 11.81 -10.68 -5.25
CA TYR A 1 11.57 -10.40 -3.83
C TYR A 1 10.60 -11.39 -3.18
N PHE A 2 9.50 -11.85 -3.84
CA PHE A 2 8.75 -13.06 -3.41
C PHE A 2 9.69 -14.20 -2.99
N LEU A 3 10.57 -14.63 -3.90
CA LEU A 3 11.38 -15.84 -3.70
C LEU A 3 12.58 -15.71 -2.74
N LYS A 4 12.99 -14.50 -2.34
CA LYS A 4 14.26 -14.32 -1.60
C LYS A 4 14.08 -14.21 -0.08
N HIS A 5 12.86 -13.95 0.39
CA HIS A 5 12.58 -13.71 1.80
C HIS A 5 11.35 -14.47 2.33
N THR A 6 10.66 -15.22 1.47
CA THR A 6 9.62 -16.16 1.89
C THR A 6 9.94 -17.54 1.34
N SER A 7 9.55 -18.60 2.06
CA SER A 7 9.68 -19.99 1.63
C SER A 7 8.68 -20.38 0.54
N TYR A 8 7.73 -19.51 0.19
CA TYR A 8 6.66 -19.80 -0.76
C TYR A 8 7.11 -19.72 -2.23
N SER A 9 6.71 -20.73 -2.99
CA SER A 9 6.62 -20.75 -4.45
C SER A 9 5.50 -19.82 -4.96
N ILE A 10 5.43 -19.62 -6.28
CA ILE A 10 4.38 -18.82 -6.91
C ILE A 10 3.01 -19.46 -6.67
N ASP A 11 2.92 -20.79 -6.82
CA ASP A 11 1.68 -21.55 -6.67
C ASP A 11 1.17 -21.49 -5.22
N GLU A 12 2.05 -21.68 -4.23
CA GLU A 12 1.68 -21.54 -2.81
C GLU A 12 1.23 -20.12 -2.46
N ALA A 13 1.85 -19.09 -3.06
CA ALA A 13 1.40 -17.72 -2.87
C ALA A 13 0.01 -17.46 -3.50
N GLN A 14 -0.29 -18.11 -4.63
CA GLN A 14 -1.61 -18.03 -5.27
C GLN A 14 -2.68 -18.73 -4.44
N GLU A 15 -2.41 -19.95 -3.97
CA GLU A 15 -3.31 -20.70 -3.10
C GLU A 15 -3.62 -19.89 -1.82
N LEU A 16 -2.59 -19.30 -1.18
CA LEU A 16 -2.80 -18.44 -0.02
C LEU A 16 -3.74 -17.26 -0.33
N LEU A 17 -3.58 -16.61 -1.48
CA LEU A 17 -4.44 -15.49 -1.86
C LEU A 17 -5.89 -15.89 -2.05
N GLU A 18 -6.14 -17.07 -2.61
CA GLU A 18 -7.49 -17.60 -2.80
C GLU A 18 -8.20 -17.87 -1.46
N THR A 19 -7.44 -18.10 -0.38
CA THR A 19 -8.00 -18.28 0.97
C THR A 19 -8.27 -16.98 1.72
N LEU A 20 -7.77 -15.84 1.24
CA LEU A 20 -7.95 -14.57 1.95
C LEU A 20 -9.39 -14.09 1.84
N GLU A 21 -9.97 -13.67 2.98
CA GLU A 21 -11.23 -12.95 2.99
C GLU A 21 -11.05 -11.58 2.31
N TYR A 22 -11.90 -11.30 1.33
CA TYR A 22 -11.98 -9.99 0.67
C TYR A 22 -13.42 -9.46 0.76
N GLN A 23 -13.56 -8.13 0.78
CA GLN A 23 -14.88 -7.51 0.68
C GLN A 23 -15.44 -7.73 -0.73
N ASP A 24 -16.70 -8.16 -0.82
CA ASP A 24 -17.37 -8.52 -2.08
C ASP A 24 -17.47 -7.36 -3.09
N ALA A 25 -17.38 -6.11 -2.62
CA ALA A 25 -17.53 -4.93 -3.46
C ALA A 25 -16.18 -4.29 -3.82
N PRO A 26 -15.85 -4.16 -5.12
CA PRO A 26 -14.73 -3.32 -5.54
C PRO A 26 -14.96 -1.87 -5.13
N ILE A 27 -13.89 -1.09 -5.03
CA ILE A 27 -14.00 0.36 -4.78
C ILE A 27 -14.81 0.98 -5.92
N SER A 28 -15.82 1.77 -5.55
CA SER A 28 -16.62 2.51 -6.52
C SER A 28 -15.72 3.41 -7.38
N GLU A 29 -15.91 3.37 -8.71
CA GLU A 29 -15.22 4.29 -9.62
C GLU A 29 -15.51 5.76 -9.28
N LYS A 30 -16.65 6.03 -8.64
CA LYS A 30 -17.09 7.37 -8.21
C LYS A 30 -16.60 7.75 -6.81
N ASP A 31 -15.86 6.88 -6.13
CA ASP A 31 -15.32 7.19 -4.81
C ASP A 31 -14.35 8.38 -4.90
N PRO A 32 -14.54 9.45 -4.10
CA PRO A 32 -13.69 10.64 -4.17
C PRO A 32 -12.22 10.37 -3.83
N CYS A 33 -11.94 9.27 -3.13
CA CYS A 33 -10.61 8.80 -2.78
C CYS A 33 -10.09 7.70 -3.72
N ASN A 34 -10.86 7.30 -4.75
CA ASN A 34 -10.35 6.46 -5.83
C ASN A 34 -9.48 7.27 -6.80
N ILE A 35 -8.49 7.96 -6.23
CA ILE A 35 -7.54 8.80 -6.92
C ILE A 35 -6.13 8.30 -6.63
N HIS A 36 -5.32 8.20 -7.67
CA HIS A 36 -3.92 7.85 -7.60
C HIS A 36 -3.09 8.85 -8.40
N MET A 37 -1.78 8.86 -8.17
CA MET A 37 -0.87 9.65 -8.99
C MET A 37 -0.90 9.15 -10.45
N ILE A 38 -1.03 10.08 -11.39
CA ILE A 38 -0.95 9.79 -12.83
C ILE A 38 0.54 9.61 -13.20
N PRO A 39 0.95 8.41 -13.64
CA PRO A 39 2.35 8.17 -13.99
C PRO A 39 2.75 8.89 -15.27
N THR A 40 4.00 9.34 -15.35
CA THR A 40 4.63 9.69 -16.63
C THR A 40 4.88 8.43 -17.45
N LYS A 41 5.07 8.55 -18.77
CA LYS A 41 5.39 7.41 -19.65
C LYS A 41 6.57 6.57 -19.13
N ARG A 42 7.65 7.23 -18.68
CA ARG A 42 8.81 6.55 -18.09
C ARG A 42 8.47 5.82 -16.80
N MET A 43 7.58 6.36 -15.97
CA MET A 43 7.13 5.68 -14.76
C MET A 43 6.24 4.49 -15.08
N GLU A 44 5.39 4.59 -16.08
CA GLU A 44 4.55 3.49 -16.54
C GLU A 44 5.41 2.34 -17.08
N GLU A 45 6.43 2.64 -17.90
CA GLU A 45 7.41 1.65 -18.37
C GLU A 45 8.16 1.00 -17.20
N ARG A 46 8.57 1.79 -16.19
CA ARG A 46 9.16 1.26 -14.95
C ARG A 46 8.20 0.31 -14.25
N PHE A 47 6.93 0.68 -14.09
CA PHE A 47 5.94 -0.12 -13.38
C PHE A 47 5.68 -1.44 -14.11
N LYS A 48 5.60 -1.42 -15.45
CA LYS A 48 5.52 -2.64 -16.27
C LYS A 48 6.72 -3.57 -16.06
N ALA A 49 7.92 -3.00 -15.91
CA ALA A 49 9.14 -3.78 -15.65
C ALA A 49 9.25 -4.30 -14.21
N THR A 50 8.70 -3.58 -13.22
CA THR A 50 8.58 -4.08 -11.85
C THR A 50 7.53 -5.19 -11.78
N LYS A 51 7.97 -6.45 -11.76
CA LYS A 51 7.08 -7.62 -11.65
C LYS A 51 6.29 -7.62 -10.33
N LEU A 52 5.31 -8.51 -10.20
CA LEU A 52 4.53 -8.72 -8.97
C LEU A 52 5.48 -8.91 -7.77
N ASN A 53 5.19 -8.18 -6.68
CA ASN A 53 6.03 -7.97 -5.48
C ASN A 53 7.48 -7.55 -5.75
N GLY A 54 7.80 -7.15 -6.96
CA GLY A 54 9.07 -6.56 -7.34
C GLY A 54 9.29 -5.22 -6.65
N SER A 55 10.51 -4.74 -6.79
CA SER A 55 11.07 -3.52 -6.21
C SER A 55 11.84 -2.75 -7.28
N ARG A 56 12.45 -1.62 -6.91
CA ARG A 56 13.30 -0.85 -7.83
C ARG A 56 14.43 -1.66 -8.49
N SER A 57 14.94 -2.71 -7.85
CA SER A 57 16.01 -3.54 -8.43
C SER A 57 15.52 -4.46 -9.55
N ASP A 58 14.22 -4.74 -9.60
CA ASP A 58 13.62 -5.64 -10.58
C ASP A 58 13.25 -4.91 -11.89
N ALA A 59 13.21 -3.57 -11.87
CA ALA A 59 12.79 -2.78 -13.02
C ALA A 59 13.82 -2.72 -14.16
N GLY A 60 15.10 -3.03 -13.89
CA GLY A 60 16.18 -2.90 -14.88
C GLY A 60 17.11 -1.70 -14.61
N LYS A 61 18.33 -1.76 -15.17
CA LYS A 61 19.39 -0.73 -14.95
C LYS A 61 19.01 0.63 -15.55
N GLU A 62 18.23 0.65 -16.61
CA GLU A 62 17.72 1.86 -17.29
C GLU A 62 16.79 2.71 -16.40
N PHE A 63 16.20 2.10 -15.37
CA PHE A 63 15.36 2.75 -14.38
C PHE A 63 16.09 3.09 -13.09
N GLU A 64 17.36 2.70 -12.95
CA GLU A 64 18.19 2.99 -11.79
C GLU A 64 18.44 4.51 -11.69
N LEU A 65 18.18 5.07 -10.51
CA LEU A 65 18.47 6.47 -10.24
C LEU A 65 19.96 6.64 -9.94
N LYS A 66 20.55 7.78 -10.32
CA LYS A 66 21.97 8.07 -10.02
C LYS A 66 22.28 7.97 -8.53
N CYS A 67 21.41 8.48 -7.66
CA CYS A 67 21.54 8.38 -6.20
C CYS A 67 21.44 6.95 -5.64
N HIS A 68 21.05 6.00 -6.48
CA HIS A 68 20.92 4.59 -6.15
C HIS A 68 22.01 3.71 -6.78
N SER A 69 22.88 4.31 -7.59
CA SER A 69 24.00 3.63 -8.25
C SER A 69 25.18 3.41 -7.28
N ASN A 70 26.26 2.79 -7.76
CA ASN A 70 27.51 2.60 -7.02
C ASN A 70 27.36 1.82 -5.68
N GLY A 71 26.49 0.81 -5.65
CA GLY A 71 26.34 -0.05 -4.47
C GLY A 71 25.49 0.53 -3.36
N TYR A 72 24.69 1.57 -3.62
CA TYR A 72 23.79 2.15 -2.63
C TYR A 72 22.74 1.16 -2.10
N ALA A 73 22.84 0.82 -0.82
CA ALA A 73 22.01 -0.20 -0.18
C ALA A 73 20.69 0.32 0.45
N GLY A 74 20.45 1.63 0.49
CA GLY A 74 19.24 2.21 1.10
C GLY A 74 17.99 2.21 0.19
N HIS A 75 16.84 2.62 0.72
CA HIS A 75 15.58 2.84 -0.03
C HIS A 75 15.23 1.68 -0.98
N LYS A 76 15.29 0.44 -0.51
CA LYS A 76 15.04 -0.75 -1.35
C LYS A 76 13.56 -0.94 -1.69
N ASP A 77 12.69 -0.26 -0.97
CA ASP A 77 11.23 -0.33 -1.03
C ASP A 77 10.61 0.61 -2.05
N VAL A 78 11.29 1.70 -2.43
CA VAL A 78 10.75 2.66 -3.41
C VAL A 78 10.50 1.99 -4.75
N TYR A 79 9.45 2.44 -5.43
CA TYR A 79 8.95 1.85 -6.67
C TYR A 79 8.72 0.34 -6.58
N GLY A 80 8.37 -0.16 -5.39
CA GLY A 80 7.92 -1.54 -5.21
C GLY A 80 6.41 -1.68 -5.35
N ARG A 81 5.98 -2.84 -5.86
CA ARG A 81 4.57 -3.28 -5.80
C ARG A 81 4.21 -3.77 -4.41
N ILE A 82 3.04 -3.43 -3.89
CA ILE A 82 2.56 -3.97 -2.61
C ILE A 82 2.66 -5.49 -2.64
N MET A 83 3.12 -6.06 -1.52
CA MET A 83 3.22 -7.49 -1.35
C MET A 83 1.87 -8.03 -0.92
N ILE A 84 1.27 -8.86 -1.76
CA ILE A 84 -0.08 -9.39 -1.57
C ILE A 84 -0.19 -10.47 -0.49
N HIS A 85 0.94 -11.09 -0.13
CA HIS A 85 1.03 -12.22 0.81
C HIS A 85 1.60 -11.82 2.18
N LEU A 86 1.86 -10.52 2.39
CA LEU A 86 2.40 -9.99 3.63
C LEU A 86 1.50 -8.86 4.13
N PRO A 87 1.53 -8.58 5.45
CA PRO A 87 0.94 -7.35 5.97
C PRO A 87 1.44 -6.14 5.18
N ALA A 88 0.55 -5.19 4.92
CA ALA A 88 0.90 -3.99 4.21
C ALA A 88 2.07 -3.25 4.89
N ASN A 89 2.90 -2.59 4.08
CA ASN A 89 3.89 -1.67 4.61
C ASN A 89 3.19 -0.50 5.32
N THR A 90 3.92 0.15 6.23
CA THR A 90 3.41 1.33 6.93
C THR A 90 2.90 2.37 5.92
N ILE A 91 1.62 2.75 6.06
CA ILE A 91 1.00 3.80 5.26
C ILE A 91 1.48 5.14 5.81
N THR A 92 2.44 5.74 5.11
CA THR A 92 3.02 7.05 5.48
C THR A 92 2.25 8.20 4.86
N THR A 93 2.58 9.43 5.25
CA THR A 93 2.03 10.65 4.65
C THR A 93 2.33 10.82 3.16
N GLY A 94 3.26 10.02 2.62
CA GLY A 94 3.65 9.98 1.22
C GLY A 94 3.14 8.77 0.46
N CYS A 95 2.16 8.03 0.99
CA CYS A 95 1.64 6.79 0.41
C CYS A 95 1.05 6.95 -1.00
N ASN A 96 0.70 8.18 -1.40
CA ASN A 96 0.22 8.50 -2.74
C ASN A 96 1.33 8.59 -3.80
N ASN A 97 2.61 8.46 -3.42
CA ASN A 97 3.74 8.56 -4.33
C ASN A 97 4.62 7.29 -4.28
N PRO A 98 4.61 6.48 -5.36
CA PRO A 98 5.48 5.31 -5.51
C PRO A 98 6.99 5.56 -5.35
N SER A 99 7.46 6.81 -5.47
CA SER A 99 8.87 7.13 -5.20
C SER A 99 9.23 7.17 -3.71
N LYS A 100 8.23 7.14 -2.82
CA LYS A 100 8.40 7.26 -1.37
C LYS A 100 8.27 5.93 -0.62
N GLY A 101 8.10 4.83 -1.35
CA GLY A 101 8.03 3.50 -0.76
C GLY A 101 7.35 2.49 -1.68
N ARG A 102 6.94 1.38 -1.09
CA ARG A 102 6.25 0.29 -1.77
C ARG A 102 4.75 0.60 -1.90
N PHE A 103 4.42 1.45 -2.87
CA PHE A 103 3.05 1.93 -3.06
C PHE A 103 2.54 1.71 -4.50
N ILE A 104 3.19 0.87 -5.31
CA ILE A 104 2.64 0.48 -6.62
C ILE A 104 1.55 -0.57 -6.41
N HIS A 105 0.45 -0.47 -7.16
CA HIS A 105 -0.60 -1.47 -7.17
C HIS A 105 -0.04 -2.87 -7.51
N PRO A 106 -0.55 -3.97 -6.94
CA PRO A 106 0.00 -5.29 -7.24
C PRO A 106 -0.16 -5.69 -8.71
N TRP A 107 -1.30 -5.38 -9.32
CA TRP A 107 -1.63 -5.80 -10.69
C TRP A 107 -1.59 -4.67 -11.73
N GLU A 108 -1.75 -3.42 -11.29
CA GLU A 108 -1.94 -2.28 -12.19
C GLU A 108 -0.68 -1.44 -12.32
N ASN A 109 -0.51 -0.75 -13.44
CA ASN A 109 0.68 0.06 -13.71
C ASN A 109 0.52 1.50 -13.17
N HIS A 110 0.05 1.64 -11.93
CA HIS A 110 -0.04 2.90 -11.21
C HIS A 110 0.16 2.69 -9.70
N GLY A 111 0.28 3.79 -8.95
CA GLY A 111 0.31 3.75 -7.48
C GLY A 111 -1.03 3.33 -6.88
N ILE A 112 -1.05 2.88 -5.64
CA ILE A 112 -2.31 2.69 -4.91
C ILE A 112 -3.11 3.99 -4.86
N THR A 113 -4.43 3.85 -4.79
CA THR A 113 -5.33 4.99 -4.62
C THR A 113 -5.34 5.42 -3.15
N LEU A 114 -5.86 6.61 -2.87
CA LEU A 114 -6.06 7.03 -1.49
C LEU A 114 -7.07 6.13 -0.75
N ARG A 115 -8.08 5.62 -1.44
CA ARG A 115 -9.02 4.65 -0.86
C ARG A 115 -8.34 3.32 -0.50
N HIS A 116 -7.43 2.81 -1.34
CA HIS A 116 -6.61 1.66 -0.96
C HIS A 116 -5.80 1.94 0.32
N ALA A 117 -5.14 3.10 0.39
CA ALA A 117 -4.37 3.48 1.59
C ALA A 117 -5.27 3.62 2.84
N ALA A 118 -6.47 4.16 2.68
CA ALA A 118 -7.46 4.30 3.76
C ALA A 118 -7.96 2.93 4.27
N ARG A 119 -8.26 1.98 3.37
CA ARG A 119 -8.61 0.60 3.74
C ARG A 119 -7.49 -0.11 4.49
N LEU A 120 -6.24 0.08 4.07
CA LEU A 120 -5.07 -0.45 4.79
C LEU A 120 -4.91 0.16 6.19
N GLN A 121 -5.40 1.39 6.38
CA GLN A 121 -5.53 2.04 7.68
C GLN A 121 -6.86 1.72 8.38
N THR A 122 -7.66 0.77 7.89
CA THR A 122 -8.95 0.34 8.47
C THR A 122 -10.03 1.43 8.53
N PHE A 123 -9.93 2.47 7.71
CA PHE A 123 -11.02 3.42 7.55
C PHE A 123 -12.20 2.77 6.82
N PRO A 124 -13.44 3.11 7.18
CA PRO A 124 -14.60 2.70 6.40
C PRO A 124 -14.60 3.41 5.04
N ASP A 125 -15.20 2.78 4.04
CA ASP A 125 -15.20 3.26 2.66
C ASP A 125 -15.98 4.57 2.48
N ASP A 126 -16.93 4.87 3.37
CA ASP A 126 -17.68 6.12 3.38
C ASP A 126 -16.95 7.27 4.10
N TYR A 127 -15.77 7.03 4.68
CA TYR A 127 -15.00 8.08 5.33
C TYR A 127 -14.53 9.11 4.31
N ILE A 128 -14.77 10.39 4.64
CA ILE A 128 -14.47 11.54 3.78
C ILE A 128 -13.16 12.19 4.24
N PHE A 129 -12.19 12.28 3.32
CA PHE A 129 -10.95 13.02 3.52
C PHE A 129 -11.00 14.36 2.82
N CYS A 130 -10.52 15.43 3.47
CA CYS A 130 -10.64 16.80 2.97
C CYS A 130 -9.35 17.30 2.30
N GLY A 131 -9.49 18.23 1.35
CA GLY A 131 -8.37 18.89 0.68
C GLY A 131 -7.83 18.12 -0.52
N ASN A 132 -6.65 18.53 -1.01
CA ASN A 132 -6.02 17.89 -2.18
C ASN A 132 -5.44 16.50 -1.85
N ALA A 133 -5.05 15.74 -2.87
CA ALA A 133 -4.54 14.38 -2.73
C ALA A 133 -3.38 14.24 -1.71
N THR A 134 -2.49 15.23 -1.64
CA THR A 134 -1.38 15.25 -0.68
C THR A 134 -1.87 15.50 0.75
N ALA A 135 -2.84 16.40 0.93
CA ALA A 135 -3.46 16.65 2.23
C ALA A 135 -4.24 15.43 2.73
N GLN A 136 -4.93 14.73 1.84
CA GLN A 136 -5.65 13.49 2.14
C GLN A 136 -4.67 12.36 2.49
N ALA A 137 -3.60 12.15 1.70
CA ALA A 137 -2.54 11.19 2.02
C ALA A 137 -1.91 11.45 3.40
N ARG A 138 -1.73 12.72 3.76
CA ARG A 138 -1.24 13.10 5.09
C ARG A 138 -2.23 12.76 6.22
N GLN A 139 -3.53 12.96 6.00
CA GLN A 139 -4.56 12.55 6.97
C GLN A 139 -4.53 11.04 7.18
N ILE A 140 -4.54 10.27 6.09
CA ILE A 140 -4.50 8.81 6.12
C ILE A 140 -3.21 8.31 6.80
N GLY A 141 -2.05 8.85 6.41
CA GLY A 141 -0.77 8.39 6.92
C GLY A 141 -0.46 8.75 8.37
N ASN A 142 -1.02 9.84 8.89
CA ASN A 142 -0.85 10.24 10.30
C ASN A 142 -1.91 9.63 11.22
N ALA A 143 -2.97 9.02 10.68
CA ALA A 143 -4.05 8.49 11.48
C ALA A 143 -3.63 7.26 12.28
N VAL A 144 -4.25 7.09 13.45
CA VAL A 144 -4.34 5.80 14.11
C VAL A 144 -5.40 4.98 13.39
N PRO A 145 -5.15 3.71 13.02
CA PRO A 145 -6.16 2.88 12.38
C PRO A 145 -7.45 2.81 13.21
N PRO A 146 -8.64 3.13 12.66
CA PRO A 146 -9.89 3.11 13.43
C PRO A 146 -10.15 1.77 14.13
N MET A 147 -9.88 0.63 13.48
CA MET A 147 -10.07 -0.69 14.09
C MET A 147 -9.16 -0.91 15.31
N LEU A 148 -7.92 -0.44 15.26
CA LEU A 148 -7.03 -0.46 16.42
C LEU A 148 -7.59 0.41 17.56
N GLY A 149 -8.07 1.61 17.22
CA GLY A 149 -8.74 2.50 18.17
C GLY A 149 -9.94 1.84 18.84
N THR A 150 -10.81 1.20 18.07
CA THR A 150 -11.98 0.48 18.57
C THR A 150 -11.58 -0.63 19.55
N ILE A 151 -10.60 -1.47 19.20
CA ILE A 151 -10.14 -2.57 20.07
C ILE A 151 -9.61 -2.02 21.40
N LEU A 152 -8.75 -0.99 21.35
CA LEU A 152 -8.17 -0.38 22.55
C LEU A 152 -9.23 0.27 23.44
N ILE A 153 -10.15 1.05 22.85
CA ILE A 153 -11.21 1.72 23.59
C ILE A 153 -12.15 0.70 24.23
N ASN A 154 -12.54 -0.37 23.53
CA ASN A 154 -13.38 -1.43 24.10
C ASN A 154 -12.71 -2.12 25.29
N ALA A 155 -11.40 -2.41 25.19
CA ALA A 155 -10.65 -2.97 26.31
C ALA A 155 -10.65 -2.02 27.52
N LEU A 156 -10.48 -0.72 27.30
CA LEU A 156 -10.54 0.29 28.36
C LEU A 156 -11.95 0.42 28.96
N LEU A 157 -13.00 0.41 28.14
CA LEU A 157 -14.40 0.46 28.60
C LEU A 157 -14.71 -0.70 29.56
N ASN A 158 -14.23 -1.91 29.26
CA ASN A 158 -14.41 -3.05 30.17
C ASN A 158 -13.75 -2.83 31.55
N ILE A 159 -12.68 -2.02 31.61
CA ILE A 159 -11.98 -1.70 32.87
C ILE A 159 -12.67 -0.54 33.61
N ILE A 160 -13.08 0.51 32.89
CA ILE A 160 -13.61 1.74 33.51
C ILE A 160 -15.12 1.70 33.75
N THR A 161 -15.85 0.82 33.06
CA THR A 161 -17.26 0.51 33.33
C THR A 161 -17.45 -0.99 33.61
N PRO A 162 -16.87 -1.53 34.70
CA PRO A 162 -17.09 -2.91 35.06
C PRO A 162 -18.53 -3.02 35.61
N ASN A 163 -19.41 -3.65 34.83
CA ASN A 163 -20.84 -3.92 35.10
C ASN A 163 -21.82 -2.76 34.85
N ARG A 164 -22.49 -2.81 33.70
CA ARG A 164 -23.92 -2.44 33.59
C ARG A 164 -24.72 -3.71 33.40
#